data_AF-A0A947SLJ7-F1
#
_entry.id   AF-A0A947SLJ7-F1
#
_cell.length_a   1.000
_cell.length_b   1.000
_cell.length_c   1.000
_cell.angle_alpha   90.00
_cell.angle_beta   90.00
_cell.angle_gamma   90.00
#
_symmetry.space_group_name_H-M   'P 1'
#
loop_
_entity.id
_entity.type
_entity.pdbx_description
1 polymer ?
#
loop_
_entity_poly.entity_id
_entity_poly.type
_entity_poly.pdbx_seq_one_letter_code
_entity_poly.pdbx_strand_id
1 'polypeptide(L)'
;MDEAKKVEFFQVTGTAERFVELIKMACLRASRKHTIPYHTLIANCNMDMLVMAAIEILSELYTEEEMDANIAFYSSKEGQNTRKKMPEASIKLTELVVDMVNAAALKPKITS
;
A
#
# COMPACT_ATOMS: atom_id res chain seq x y z
N MET A 1 20.24 2.71 13.85
CA MET A 1 19.29 3.37 12.94
C MET A 1 18.74 4.65 13.54
N ASP A 2 19.09 5.79 12.94
CA ASP A 2 18.57 7.10 13.29
C ASP A 2 17.19 7.38 12.66
N GLU A 3 16.53 8.43 13.14
CA GLU A 3 15.17 8.83 12.71
C GLU A 3 15.14 9.30 11.25
N ALA A 4 16.21 9.96 10.78
CA ALA A 4 16.28 10.46 9.41
C ALA A 4 16.26 9.32 8.38
N LYS A 5 17.01 8.23 8.65
CA LYS A 5 17.04 7.04 7.80
C LYS A 5 15.68 6.34 7.75
N LYS A 6 14.98 6.22 8.89
CA LYS A 6 13.63 5.62 8.92
C LYS A 6 12.65 6.39 8.02
N VAL A 7 12.70 7.72 8.09
CA VAL A 7 11.89 8.61 7.26
C VAL A 7 12.26 8.48 5.79
N GLU A 8 13.56 8.47 5.46
CA GLU A 8 14.04 8.31 4.08
C GLU A 8 13.58 6.97 3.48
N PHE A 9 13.79 5.86 4.18
CA PHE A 9 13.33 4.53 3.76
C PHE A 9 11.83 4.54 3.40
N PHE A 10 11.00 5.16 4.24
CA PHE A 10 9.56 5.25 4.00
C PHE A 10 9.17 6.08 2.78
N GLN A 11 9.86 7.20 2.57
CA GLN A 11 9.61 8.10 1.45
C GLN A 11 10.05 7.48 0.12
N VAL A 12 11.22 6.85 0.10
CA VAL A 12 11.81 6.28 -1.11
C VAL A 12 11.05 5.04 -1.57
N THR A 13 10.69 4.15 -0.64
CA THR A 13 9.88 2.94 -0.93
C THR A 13 8.43 3.28 -1.35
N GLY A 14 7.93 4.45 -0.95
CA GLY A 14 6.57 4.88 -1.20
C GLY A 14 5.54 4.36 -0.22
N THR A 15 6.01 3.89 0.93
CA THR A 15 5.17 3.36 1.99
C THR A 15 4.36 4.48 2.64
N ALA A 16 4.93 5.68 2.76
CA ALA A 16 4.27 6.84 3.35
C ALA A 16 2.99 7.24 2.59
N GLU A 17 3.03 7.38 1.26
CA GLU A 17 1.85 7.78 0.48
C GLU A 17 0.78 6.67 0.51
N ARG A 18 1.19 5.41 0.48
CA ARG A 18 0.28 4.26 0.58
C ARG A 18 -0.41 4.19 1.94
N PHE A 19 0.31 4.51 3.02
CA PHE A 19 -0.24 4.53 4.36
C PHE A 19 -1.27 5.64 4.54
N VAL A 20 -1.01 6.84 4.00
CA VAL A 20 -1.98 7.94 3.98
C VAL A 20 -3.27 7.55 3.25
N GLU A 21 -3.15 6.93 2.07
CA GLU A 21 -4.31 6.45 1.31
C GLU A 21 -5.06 5.34 2.05
N LEU A 22 -4.35 4.44 2.74
CA LEU A 22 -4.97 3.41 3.58
C LEU A 22 -5.83 4.02 4.68
N ILE A 23 -5.32 5.03 5.41
CA ILE A 23 -6.09 5.72 6.46
C ILE A 23 -7.32 6.40 5.87
N LYS A 24 -7.19 7.12 4.74
CA LYS A 24 -8.34 7.73 4.06
C LYS A 24 -9.40 6.70 3.69
N MET A 25 -9.00 5.57 3.11
CA MET A 25 -9.92 4.48 2.78
C MET A 25 -10.57 3.86 4.01
N ALA A 26 -9.82 3.70 5.11
CA ALA A 26 -10.34 3.20 6.37
C ALA A 26 -11.40 4.15 6.95
N CYS A 27 -11.12 5.45 6.98
CA CYS A 27 -12.08 6.48 7.40
C CYS A 27 -13.33 6.47 6.51
N LEU A 28 -13.19 6.33 5.18
CA LEU A 28 -14.32 6.27 4.26
C LEU A 28 -15.18 5.00 4.45
N ARG A 29 -14.55 3.86 4.75
CA ARG A 29 -15.28 2.62 5.07
C ARG A 29 -15.99 2.72 6.42
N ALA A 30 -15.32 3.27 7.42
CA ALA A 30 -15.90 3.50 8.75
C ALA A 30 -17.08 4.48 8.69
N SER A 31 -16.98 5.55 7.90
CA SER A 31 -18.06 6.53 7.74
C SER A 31 -19.34 5.89 7.18
N ARG A 32 -19.19 4.98 6.20
CA ARG A 32 -20.31 4.24 5.60
C ARG A 32 -20.93 3.24 6.57
N LYS A 33 -20.12 2.59 7.41
CA LYS A 33 -20.56 1.54 8.33
C LYS A 33 -21.20 2.07 9.62
N HIS A 34 -20.70 3.21 10.13
CA HIS A 34 -21.04 3.72 11.46
C HIS A 34 -21.76 5.08 11.44
N THR A 35 -22.19 5.55 10.25
CA THR A 35 -22.91 6.82 10.06
C THR A 35 -22.21 8.07 10.64
N ILE A 36 -20.90 8.00 10.86
CA ILE A 36 -20.06 9.16 11.21
C ILE A 36 -19.61 9.82 9.90
N PRO A 37 -19.72 11.14 9.72
CA PRO A 37 -19.25 11.79 8.51
C PRO A 37 -17.74 11.61 8.29
N TYR A 38 -17.33 11.35 7.05
CA TYR A 38 -15.91 11.13 6.68
C TYR A 38 -15.00 12.29 7.11
N HIS A 39 -15.45 13.53 6.90
CA HIS A 39 -14.69 14.72 7.28
C HIS A 39 -14.47 14.83 8.79
N THR A 40 -15.42 14.35 9.60
CA THR A 40 -15.27 14.29 11.07
C THR A 40 -14.19 13.29 11.45
N LEU A 41 -14.15 12.11 10.82
CA LEU A 41 -13.13 11.11 11.10
C LEU A 41 -11.73 11.61 10.72
N ILE A 42 -11.59 12.24 9.55
CA ILE A 42 -10.31 12.79 9.08
C ILE A 42 -9.86 13.99 9.91
N ALA A 43 -10.75 14.92 10.27
CA ALA A 43 -10.38 16.11 11.05
C ALA A 43 -9.87 15.78 12.45
N ASN A 44 -10.31 14.66 13.03
CA ASN A 44 -9.82 14.16 14.33
C ASN A 44 -8.63 13.20 14.19
N CYS A 45 -8.17 12.94 12.96
CA CYS A 45 -7.05 12.06 12.69
C CYS A 45 -5.76 12.89 12.63
N ASN A 46 -4.89 12.75 13.64
CA ASN A 46 -3.55 13.33 13.56
C ASN A 46 -2.68 12.49 12.61
N MET A 47 -2.75 12.81 11.33
CA MET A 47 -2.08 12.05 10.27
C MET A 47 -0.56 11.99 10.47
N ASP A 48 0.06 13.09 10.89
CA ASP A 48 1.52 13.15 11.08
C ASP A 48 1.95 12.20 12.20
N MET A 49 1.22 12.20 13.32
CA MET A 49 1.46 11.27 14.42
C MET A 49 1.29 9.81 14.00
N LEU A 50 0.26 9.50 13.21
CA LEU A 50 0.03 8.13 12.72
C LEU A 50 1.11 7.69 11.72
N VAL A 51 1.55 8.60 10.85
CA VAL A 51 2.64 8.32 9.90
C VAL A 51 3.93 8.04 10.67
N MET A 52 4.29 8.87 11.65
CA MET A 52 5.49 8.64 12.47
C MET A 52 5.40 7.34 13.27
N ALA A 53 4.25 7.01 13.85
CA ALA A 53 4.04 5.73 14.52
C ALA A 53 4.19 4.54 13.55
N ALA A 54 3.68 4.66 12.32
CA ALA A 54 3.86 3.63 11.30
C ALA A 54 5.33 3.49 10.88
N ILE A 55 6.05 4.61 10.75
CA ILE A 55 7.49 4.65 10.48
C ILE A 55 8.26 3.87 11.53
N GLU A 56 7.99 4.13 12.80
CA GLU A 56 8.61 3.42 13.92
C GLU A 56 8.32 1.92 13.86
N ILE A 57 7.04 1.52 13.82
CA ILE A 57 6.63 0.10 13.83
C ILE A 57 7.24 -0.67 12.66
N LEU A 58 7.17 -0.11 11.44
CA LEU A 58 7.71 -0.81 10.29
C LEU A 58 9.24 -0.81 10.31
N SER A 59 9.89 0.21 10.87
CA SER A 59 11.35 0.21 11.00
C SER A 59 11.89 -0.88 11.92
N GLU A 60 11.10 -1.32 12.91
CA GLU A 60 11.45 -2.44 13.79
C GLU A 60 11.50 -3.79 13.05
N LEU A 61 10.91 -3.88 11.86
CA LEU A 61 10.89 -5.10 11.03
C LEU A 61 12.11 -5.23 10.11
N TYR A 62 12.98 -4.22 10.07
CA TYR A 62 14.16 -4.20 9.20
C TYR A 62 15.43 -3.99 10.02
N THR A 63 16.48 -4.70 9.63
CA THR A 63 17.84 -4.34 10.00
C THR A 63 18.26 -3.08 9.25
N GLU A 64 19.30 -2.41 9.76
CA GLU A 64 19.84 -1.21 9.11
C GLU A 64 20.39 -1.51 7.71
N GLU A 65 21.02 -2.66 7.51
CA GLU A 65 21.54 -3.11 6.22
C GLU A 65 20.42 -3.36 5.20
N GLU A 66 19.29 -3.94 5.62
CA GLU A 66 18.13 -4.14 4.76
C GLU A 66 17.50 -2.80 4.35
N MET A 67 17.43 -1.83 5.26
CA MET A 67 16.96 -0.48 4.92
C MET A 67 17.88 0.19 3.91
N ASP A 68 19.20 0.12 4.11
CA ASP A 68 20.17 0.72 3.20
C ASP A 68 20.08 0.09 1.79
N ALA A 69 19.92 -1.24 1.70
CA ALA A 69 19.72 -1.95 0.45
C ALA A 69 18.41 -1.53 -0.26
N ASN A 70 17.32 -1.37 0.49
CA ASN A 70 16.05 -0.91 -0.05
C ASN A 70 16.12 0.54 -0.53
N ILE A 71 16.72 1.44 0.26
CA ILE A 71 16.93 2.84 -0.12
C ILE A 71 17.74 2.91 -1.42
N ALA A 72 18.85 2.18 -1.50
CA ALA A 72 19.70 2.13 -2.70
C ALA A 72 18.92 1.63 -3.92
N PHE A 73 18.17 0.53 -3.78
CA PHE A 73 17.39 -0.01 -4.88
C PHE A 73 16.29 0.96 -5.33
N TYR A 74 15.43 1.43 -4.42
CA TYR A 74 14.29 2.29 -4.78
C TYR A 74 14.69 3.72 -5.18
N SER A 75 15.93 4.13 -4.88
CA SER A 75 16.51 5.37 -5.41
C SER A 75 17.01 5.24 -6.86
N SER A 76 17.28 4.03 -7.34
CA SER A 76 17.66 3.77 -8.73
C SER A 76 16.49 4.00 -9.70
N LYS A 77 16.80 4.20 -10.99
CA LYS A 77 15.77 4.35 -12.04
C LYS A 77 14.88 3.12 -12.14
N GLU A 78 15.47 1.94 -12.00
CA GLU A 78 14.80 0.64 -12.00
C GLU A 78 13.84 0.52 -10.82
N GLY A 79 14.31 0.84 -9.61
CA GLY A 79 13.48 0.79 -8.40
C GLY A 79 12.32 1.79 -8.43
N GLN A 80 12.55 3.02 -8.89
CA GLN A 80 11.49 4.02 -9.08
C GLN A 80 10.44 3.55 -10.12
N ASN A 81 10.88 2.90 -11.19
CA ASN A 81 9.97 2.33 -12.20
C ASN A 81 9.16 1.16 -11.62
N THR A 82 9.80 0.28 -10.85
CA THR A 82 9.14 -0.83 -10.15
C THR A 82 8.08 -0.30 -9.19
N ARG A 83 8.42 0.67 -8.33
CA ARG A 83 7.48 1.31 -7.39
C ARG A 83 6.22 1.84 -8.09
N LYS A 84 6.36 2.43 -9.28
CA LYS A 84 5.24 2.97 -10.05
C LYS A 84 4.41 1.90 -10.77
N LYS A 85 5.07 0.93 -11.41
CA LYS A 85 4.42 -0.06 -12.30
C LYS A 85 3.88 -1.29 -11.57
N MET A 86 4.51 -1.72 -10.48
CA MET A 86 4.14 -2.95 -9.77
C MET A 86 2.68 -2.95 -9.28
N PRO A 87 2.12 -1.85 -8.74
CA PRO A 87 0.71 -1.80 -8.36
C PRO A 87 -0.23 -2.00 -9.54
N GLU A 88 0.02 -1.34 -10.67
CA GLU A 88 -0.78 -1.49 -11.89
C GLU A 88 -0.68 -2.91 -12.47
N ALA A 89 0.53 -3.48 -12.47
CA ALA A 89 0.76 -4.85 -12.91
C ALA A 89 0.01 -5.85 -12.02
N SER A 90 -0.02 -5.63 -10.71
CA SER A 90 -0.74 -6.49 -9.76
C SER A 90 -2.26 -6.44 -9.97
N ILE A 91 -2.82 -5.26 -10.26
CA ILE A 91 -4.24 -5.10 -10.60
C ILE A 91 -4.56 -5.85 -11.89
N LYS A 92 -3.80 -5.61 -12.97
CA LYS A 92 -3.99 -6.28 -14.26
C LYS A 92 -3.89 -7.81 -14.16
N LEU A 93 -2.94 -8.29 -13.35
CA LEU A 93 -2.80 -9.73 -13.10
C LEU A 93 -4.02 -10.30 -12.37
N THR A 94 -4.54 -9.56 -11.39
CA THR A 94 -5.74 -9.98 -10.64
C THR A 94 -6.96 -10.03 -11.56
N GLU A 95 -7.16 -9.00 -12.40
CA GLU A 95 -8.24 -8.95 -13.40
C GLU A 95 -8.15 -10.15 -14.35
N LEU A 96 -6.97 -10.44 -14.89
CA LEU A 96 -6.76 -11.59 -15.76
C LEU A 96 -7.10 -12.91 -15.08
N VAL A 97 -6.70 -13.10 -13.81
CA VAL A 97 -7.02 -14.32 -13.05
C VAL A 97 -8.52 -14.46 -12.86
N VAL A 98 -9.22 -13.37 -12.52
CA VAL A 98 -10.69 -13.36 -12.39
C VAL A 98 -11.36 -13.74 -13.71
N ASP A 99 -10.92 -13.17 -14.83
CA ASP A 99 -11.45 -13.50 -16.15
C ASP A 99 -11.23 -14.97 -16.52
N MET A 100 -10.05 -15.51 -16.22
CA MET A 100 -9.74 -16.93 -16.45
C MET A 100 -10.63 -17.85 -15.59
N VAL A 101 -10.87 -17.51 -14.33
CA VAL A 101 -11.76 -18.26 -13.44
C VAL A 101 -13.20 -18.22 -13.95
N ASN A 102 -13.70 -17.04 -14.34
CA ASN A 102 -15.05 -16.88 -14.88
C ASN A 102 -15.24 -17.63 -16.20
N ALA A 103 -14.26 -17.57 -17.11
CA ALA A 103 -14.28 -18.31 -18.37
C ALA A 103 -14.27 -19.83 -18.14
N ALA A 104 -13.53 -20.32 -17.15
CA ALA A 104 -13.51 -21.74 -16.77
C ALA A 104 -14.83 -22.20 -16.14
N ALA A 105 -15.49 -21.34 -15.36
CA ALA A 105 -16.80 -21.60 -14.76
C ALA A 105 -17.95 -21.64 -15.79
N LEU A 106 -17.75 -21.03 -16.97
CA LEU A 106 -18.71 -20.99 -18.08
C LEU A 106 -18.60 -22.19 -19.04
N LYS A 107 -17.81 -23.24 -18.73
CA LYS A 107 -17.74 -24.43 -19.60
C LYS A 107 -19.17 -24.94 -19.90
N PRO A 108 -19.53 -25.09 -21.19
CA PRO A 108 -20.88 -25.52 -21.55
C PRO A 108 -21.14 -26.92 -21.00
N LYS A 109 -22.31 -27.12 -20.39
CA LYS A 109 -22.83 -28.46 -20.14
C LYS A 109 -22.90 -29.15 -21.50
N ILE A 110 -22.03 -30.14 -21.73
CA ILE A 110 -22.20 -31.09 -22.82
C ILE A 110 -23.48 -31.83 -22.50
N THR A 111 -24.59 -31.44 -23.13
CA THR A 111 -25.86 -32.14 -23.06
C THR A 111 -25.67 -33.45 -23.83
N SER A 112 -25.58 -34.54 -23.08
CA SER A 112 -25.71 -35.93 -23.55
C SER A 112 -27.14 -36.21 -23.98
#